data_AF-X1CJY0-F1
#
_entry.id   AF-X1CJY0-F1
#
_cell.length_a   1.000
_cell.length_b   1.000
_cell.length_c   1.000
_cell.angle_alpha   90.00
_cell.angle_beta   90.00
_cell.angle_gamma   90.00
#
_symmetry.space_group_name_H-M   'P 1'
#
loop_
_entity.id
_entity.type
_entity.pdbx_description
1 polymer ?
#
loop_
_entity_poly.entity_id
_entity_poly.type
_entity_poly.pdbx_seq_one_letter_code
_entity_poly.pdbx_strand_id
1 'polypeptide(L)' 'MKVIDLLQKQVQRRMKNEPAHDFNHVMRVYKNAQKICKKEKVNEKLVLSAALLHDIISY' A
#
# COMPACT_ATOMS: atom_id res chain seq x y z
N MET A 1 14.24 -3.55 -0.89
CA MET A 1 13.19 -3.39 0.15
C MET A 1 13.16 -1.99 0.77
N LYS A 2 14.29 -1.32 1.06
CA LYS A 2 14.35 0.05 1.65
C LYS A 2 13.34 1.10 1.11
N VAL A 3 13.06 1.10 -0.20
CA VAL A 3 12.12 2.07 -0.82
C VAL A 3 10.66 1.81 -0.45
N ILE A 4 10.23 0.54 -0.39
CA ILE A 4 8.87 0.16 0.02
C ILE A 4 8.64 0.53 1.49
N ASP A 5 9.64 0.27 2.34
CA ASP A 5 9.57 0.63 3.76
C ASP A 5 9.47 2.15 3.97
N LEU A 6 10.20 2.92 3.16
CA LEU A 6 10.11 4.37 3.15
C LEU A 6 8.71 4.84 2.71
N LEU A 7 8.18 4.26 1.62
CA LEU A 7 6.84 4.56 1.11
C LEU A 7 5.77 4.26 2.16
N GLN A 8 5.81 3.11 2.80
CA GLN A 8 4.86 2.74 3.85
C GLN A 8 4.86 3.77 5.00
N LYS A 9 6.04 4.22 5.44
CA LYS A 9 6.18 5.28 6.46
C LYS A 9 5.61 6.62 5.98
N GLN A 10 5.80 6.98 4.70
CA GLN A 10 5.26 8.22 4.13
C GLN A 10 3.73 8.20 4.04
N VAL A 11 3.16 7.07 3.61
CA VAL A 11 1.71 6.85 3.55
C VAL A 11 1.11 6.95 4.95
N GLN A 12 1.68 6.23 5.92
CA GLN A 12 1.22 6.28 7.32
C GLN A 12 1.20 7.71 7.89
N ARG A 13 2.17 8.55 7.52
CA ARG A 13 2.25 9.94 7.98
C ARG A 13 1.27 10.88 7.27
N ARG A 14 0.87 10.58 6.03
CA ARG A 14 -0.01 11.44 5.22
C ARG A 14 -1.49 11.13 5.41
N MET A 15 -1.83 9.87 5.71
CA MET A 15 -3.21 9.46 5.88
C MET A 15 -3.78 9.99 7.20
N LYS A 16 -4.99 10.51 7.15
CA LYS A 16 -5.79 10.85 8.33
C LYS A 16 -6.55 9.61 8.80
N ASN A 17 -6.96 9.58 10.06
CA ASN A 17 -7.85 8.54 10.56
C ASN A 17 -9.27 8.80 10.06
N GLU A 18 -9.61 8.21 8.91
CA GLU A 18 -10.95 8.22 8.34
C GLU A 18 -11.56 6.82 8.41
N PRO A 19 -12.86 6.65 8.75
CA PRO A 19 -13.42 5.33 9.06
C PRO A 19 -13.27 4.26 7.96
N ALA A 20 -13.25 4.65 6.68
CA ALA A 20 -13.21 3.73 5.55
C ALA A 20 -11.86 3.70 4.80
N HIS A 21 -11.11 4.81 4.85
CA HIS A 21 -9.89 5.06 4.06
C HIS A 21 -8.68 5.29 4.97
N ASP A 22 -8.61 4.58 6.10
CA ASP A 22 -7.48 4.70 7.02
C ASP A 22 -6.25 3.89 6.56
N PHE A 23 -5.14 4.09 7.25
CA PHE A 23 -3.93 3.31 7.00
C PHE A 23 -4.14 1.79 7.13
N ASN A 24 -5.08 1.36 7.99
CA ASN A 24 -5.39 -0.06 8.13
C ASN A 24 -6.07 -0.62 6.88
N HIS A 25 -6.94 0.15 6.22
CA HIS A 25 -7.50 -0.18 4.91
C HIS A 25 -6.37 -0.47 3.91
N VAL A 26 -5.46 0.49 3.72
CA VAL A 26 -4.34 0.36 2.79
C VAL A 26 -3.47 -0.86 3.12
N MET A 27 -3.19 -1.12 4.39
CA MET A 27 -2.38 -2.29 4.79
C MET A 27 -3.07 -3.64 4.54
N ARG A 28 -4.41 -3.72 4.59
CA ARG A 28 -5.13 -4.94 4.18
C ARG A 28 -4.97 -5.17 2.67
N VAL A 29 -5.14 -4.13 1.86
CA VAL A 29 -4.95 -4.18 0.40
C VAL A 29 -3.51 -4.58 0.06
N TYR A 30 -2.53 -3.94 0.68
CA TYR A 30 -1.10 -4.26 0.51
C TYR A 30 -0.79 -5.72 0.83
N LYS A 31 -1.28 -6.27 1.96
CA LYS A 31 -1.07 -7.69 2.32
C LYS A 31 -1.72 -8.65 1.33
N ASN A 32 -2.87 -8.30 0.77
CA ASN A 32 -3.49 -9.08 -0.29
C ASN A 32 -2.63 -9.03 -1.57
N ALA A 33 -2.17 -7.84 -1.97
CA ALA A 33 -1.28 -7.67 -3.11
C ALA A 33 0.03 -8.48 -2.97
N GLN A 34 0.62 -8.54 -1.77
CA GLN A 34 1.78 -9.40 -1.49
C GLN A 34 1.49 -10.89 -1.73
N LYS A 35 0.31 -11.38 -1.32
CA LYS A 35 -0.08 -12.78 -1.56
C LYS A 35 -0.31 -13.07 -3.04
N ILE A 36 -0.86 -12.10 -3.78
CA ILE A 36 -1.10 -12.20 -5.23
C ILE A 36 0.23 -12.21 -5.99
N CYS A 37 1.16 -11.30 -5.66
CA CYS A 37 2.48 -11.24 -6.31
C CYS A 37 3.29 -12.53 -6.18
N LYS A 38 3.06 -13.33 -5.13
CA LYS A 38 3.70 -14.65 -4.97
C LYS A 38 3.15 -15.72 -5.91
N LYS A 39 1.92 -15.55 -6.40
CA LYS A 39 1.23 -16.52 -7.27
C LYS A 39 1.28 -16.11 -8.74
N GLU A 40 1.33 -14.80 -8.99
CA GLU A 40 1.31 -14.22 -10.33
C GLU A 40 2.71 -13.83 -10.81
N LYS A 41 2.98 -13.97 -12.10
CA LYS A 41 4.25 -13.52 -12.71
C LYS A 41 4.21 -12.01 -12.98
N VAL A 42 4.37 -11.22 -11.91
CA VAL A 42 4.27 -9.74 -11.94
C VAL A 42 5.50 -9.06 -11.37
N ASN A 43 5.65 -7.76 -11.64
CA ASN A 43 6.64 -6.92 -10.98
C ASN A 43 6.16 -6.55 -9.57
N GLU A 44 6.58 -7.34 -8.58
CA GLU A 44 6.19 -7.17 -7.17
C GLU A 44 6.45 -5.74 -6.66
N LYS A 45 7.61 -5.16 -6.99
CA LYS A 45 7.95 -3.79 -6.54
C LYS A 45 6.95 -2.76 -7.05
N LEU A 46 6.53 -2.87 -8.32
CA LEU A 46 5.55 -1.97 -8.92
C LEU A 46 4.17 -2.14 -8.25
N VAL A 47 3.68 -3.37 -8.15
CA VAL A 47 2.36 -3.67 -7.58
C VAL A 47 2.27 -3.23 -6.12
N LEU A 48 3.29 -3.53 -5.32
CA LEU A 48 3.32 -3.16 -3.91
C LEU A 48 3.42 -1.64 -3.70
N SER A 49 4.16 -0.93 -4.56
CA SER A 49 4.22 0.54 -4.51
C SER A 49 2.86 1.16 -4.86
N ALA A 50 2.18 0.64 -5.89
CA ALA A 50 0.85 1.11 -6.27
C ALA A 50 -0.19 0.85 -5.16
N ALA A 51 -0.18 -0.35 -4.56
CA ALA A 51 -1.08 -0.70 -3.46
C ALA A 51 -0.90 0.20 -2.22
N LEU A 52 0.33 0.65 -1.92
CA LEU A 52 0.56 1.60 -0.82
C LEU A 52 0.03 3.00 -1.11
N LEU A 53 0.01 3.42 -2.39
CA LEU A 53 -0.31 4.79 -2.79
C LEU A 53 -1.76 4.98 -3.27
N HIS A 54 -2.49 3.89 -3.56
CA HIS A 54 -3.77 3.95 -4.27
C HIS A 54 -4.85 4.82 -3.61
N ASP A 55 -4.77 5.00 -2.28
CA ASP A 55 -5.78 5.68 -1.47
C ASP A 55 -5.15 6.83 -0.66
N ILE A 56 -3.99 7.34 -1.09
CA ILE A 56 -3.26 8.41 -0.38
C ILE A 56 -3.86 9.81 -0.65
N ILE A 57 -4.64 9.95 -1.72
CA ILE A 57 -5.31 11.19 -2.11
C ILE A 57 -6.79 10.85 -2.27
N SER A 58 -7.65 11.55 -1.52
CA SER A 58 -9.11 11.51 -1.65
C SER A 58 -9.61 12.93 -1.89
N TYR A 59 -10.50 13.13 -2.86
CA TYR A 59 -11.01 14.44 -3.32
C TYR A 59 -12.39 14.75 -2.75
#